data_AF-A0A257V3X4-F1
#
_entry.id   AF-A0A257V3X4-F1
#
_cell.length_a   1.000
_cell.length_b   1.000
_cell.length_c   1.000
_cell.angle_alpha   90.00
_cell.angle_beta   90.00
_cell.angle_gamma   90.00
#
_symmetry.space_group_name_H-M   'P 1'
#
loop_
_entity.id
_entity.type
_entity.pdbx_description
1 polymer ?
#
loop_
_entity_poly.entity_id
_entity_poly.type
_entity_poly.pdbx_seq_one_letter_code
_entity_poly.pdbx_strand_id
1 'polypeptide(L)'
;MPIDAYFDFSAGELPYRSIRFHTRTITDAPAQDWSVTNYTDSGALTRETRWDCLPHHIVQETGRRTITAEEPCDYRDNNRERYYPVKTADNRFQAIYNKYKAIADESSSEMAFIGRCGTYQYLDMDQVINQSLASARRWIAARA
;
A
#
# COMPACT_ATOMS: atom_id res chain seq x y z
N MET A 1 10.21 -4.80 -2.83
CA MET A 1 9.82 -6.03 -3.54
C MET A 1 8.96 -6.89 -2.64
N PRO A 2 7.89 -7.55 -3.14
CA PRO A 2 7.14 -8.56 -2.38
C PRO A 2 8.00 -9.78 -2.08
N ILE A 3 7.99 -10.27 -0.83
CA ILE A 3 8.86 -11.39 -0.42
C ILE A 3 8.50 -12.71 -1.12
N ASP A 4 7.22 -12.96 -1.35
CA ASP A 4 6.72 -14.12 -2.08
C ASP A 4 7.23 -14.14 -3.52
N ALA A 5 7.19 -12.98 -4.20
CA ALA A 5 7.69 -12.83 -5.56
C ALA A 5 9.22 -12.95 -5.67
N TYR A 6 9.97 -12.53 -4.65
CA TYR A 6 11.43 -12.71 -4.63
C TYR A 6 11.83 -14.19 -4.61
N PHE A 7 11.05 -15.02 -3.91
CA PHE A 7 11.26 -16.47 -3.81
C PHE A 7 10.38 -17.27 -4.77
N ASP A 8 10.06 -16.71 -5.94
CA ASP A 8 9.30 -17.35 -7.03
C ASP A 8 8.03 -18.08 -6.57
N PHE A 9 7.34 -17.51 -5.57
CA PHE A 9 6.11 -18.06 -5.00
C PHE A 9 6.25 -19.48 -4.40
N SER A 10 7.45 -19.88 -4.00
CA SER A 10 7.78 -21.25 -3.54
C SER A 10 6.99 -21.77 -2.33
N ALA A 11 6.49 -20.90 -1.44
CA ALA A 11 5.64 -21.24 -0.30
C ALA A 11 4.17 -20.83 -0.50
N GLY A 12 3.79 -20.38 -1.70
CA GLY A 12 2.46 -19.89 -2.07
C GLY A 12 2.37 -18.36 -2.17
N GLU A 13 1.40 -17.84 -2.92
CA GLU A 13 1.21 -16.39 -3.07
C GLU A 13 0.71 -15.74 -1.77
N LEU A 14 1.23 -14.55 -1.46
CA LEU A 14 0.71 -13.70 -0.40
C LEU A 14 -0.30 -12.70 -1.00
N PRO A 15 -1.60 -12.81 -0.69
CA PRO A 15 -2.60 -11.98 -1.33
C PRO A 15 -2.59 -10.54 -0.81
N TYR A 16 -2.91 -9.62 -1.71
CA TYR A 16 -3.07 -8.20 -1.42
C TYR A 16 -4.38 -7.69 -2.03
N ARG A 17 -4.99 -6.70 -1.37
CA ARG A 17 -5.97 -5.82 -2.03
C ARG A 17 -5.24 -4.76 -2.83
N SER A 18 -5.86 -4.34 -3.91
CA SER A 18 -5.43 -3.25 -4.76
C SER A 18 -6.54 -2.22 -4.94
N ILE A 19 -6.21 -1.10 -5.57
CA ILE A 19 -7.14 -0.01 -5.86
C ILE A 19 -6.93 0.42 -7.32
N ARG A 20 -8.02 0.49 -8.09
CA ARG A 20 -8.04 1.21 -9.36
C ARG A 20 -8.45 2.65 -9.11
N PHE A 21 -7.69 3.57 -9.70
CA PHE A 21 -7.93 5.00 -9.59
C PHE A 21 -8.66 5.53 -10.83
N HIS A 22 -9.83 6.11 -10.61
CA HIS A 22 -10.64 6.76 -11.63
C HIS A 22 -10.52 8.27 -11.49
N THR A 23 -9.58 8.87 -12.22
CA THR A 23 -9.31 10.31 -12.14
C THR A 23 -10.05 11.08 -13.21
N ARG A 24 -10.71 12.16 -12.80
CA ARG A 24 -11.42 13.08 -13.69
C ARG A 24 -11.18 14.53 -13.28
N THR A 25 -11.30 15.42 -14.26
CA THR A 25 -11.26 16.86 -14.04
C THR A 25 -12.63 17.45 -14.36
N ILE A 26 -13.18 18.20 -13.43
CA ILE A 26 -14.48 18.86 -13.58
C ILE A 26 -14.31 20.38 -13.57
N THR A 27 -15.14 21.08 -14.33
CA THR A 27 -15.30 22.53 -14.25
C THR A 27 -16.50 22.88 -13.38
N ASP A 28 -16.51 24.06 -12.77
CA ASP A 28 -17.68 24.61 -12.07
C ASP A 28 -18.17 23.76 -10.87
N ALA A 29 -17.27 23.03 -10.23
CA ALA A 29 -17.61 22.33 -8.99
C ALA A 29 -17.68 23.33 -7.82
N PRO A 30 -18.65 23.17 -6.90
CA PRO A 30 -18.70 24.00 -5.69
C PRO A 30 -17.42 23.80 -4.87
N ALA A 31 -17.02 24.85 -4.15
CA ALA A 31 -16.01 24.72 -3.11
C ALA A 31 -16.51 23.80 -1.99
N GLN A 32 -15.60 23.07 -1.36
CA GLN A 32 -15.89 22.26 -0.18
C GLN A 32 -14.67 22.24 0.76
N ASP A 33 -14.91 22.01 2.04
CA ASP A 33 -13.88 22.13 3.09
C ASP A 33 -13.26 20.78 3.51
N TRP A 34 -13.63 19.68 2.85
CA TRP A 34 -13.07 18.35 3.11
C TRP A 34 -12.46 17.77 1.83
N SER A 35 -11.36 17.03 1.96
CA SER A 35 -10.68 16.43 0.82
C SER A 35 -11.21 15.07 0.44
N VAL A 36 -11.80 14.31 1.37
CA VAL A 36 -12.22 12.92 1.11
C VAL A 36 -13.68 12.73 1.47
N THR A 37 -14.44 12.14 0.54
CA THR A 37 -15.80 11.65 0.78
C THR A 37 -15.77 10.12 0.72
N ASN A 38 -16.30 9.44 1.74
CA ASN A 38 -16.41 7.98 1.77
C ASN A 38 -17.81 7.54 1.34
N TYR A 39 -17.89 6.54 0.47
CA TYR A 39 -19.12 5.88 0.07
C TYR A 39 -19.28 4.60 0.90
N THR A 40 -20.42 4.49 1.59
CA THR A 40 -20.73 3.36 2.50
C THR A 40 -21.96 2.57 2.06
N ASP A 41 -22.44 2.85 0.85
CA ASP A 41 -23.49 2.09 0.18
C ASP A 41 -22.94 0.86 -0.55
N SER A 42 -23.79 0.17 -1.30
CA SER A 42 -23.46 -1.06 -2.02
C SER A 42 -22.79 -0.84 -3.39
N GLY A 43 -22.43 0.40 -3.72
CA GLY A 43 -21.74 0.77 -4.94
C GLY A 43 -20.32 0.22 -5.03
N ALA A 44 -19.74 0.31 -6.23
CA ALA A 44 -18.38 -0.20 -6.49
C ALA A 44 -17.26 0.67 -5.91
N LEU A 45 -17.52 1.98 -5.74
CA LEU A 45 -16.52 2.94 -5.27
C LEU A 45 -16.55 3.04 -3.75
N THR A 46 -15.38 3.16 -3.12
CA THR A 46 -15.28 3.27 -1.65
C THR A 46 -15.07 4.69 -1.18
N ARG A 47 -14.36 5.51 -1.96
CA ARG A 47 -14.08 6.91 -1.64
C ARG A 47 -13.72 7.70 -2.87
N GLU A 48 -13.85 9.02 -2.76
CA GLU A 48 -13.24 9.96 -3.68
C GLU A 48 -12.42 11.01 -2.94
N THR A 49 -11.32 11.42 -3.57
CA THR A 49 -10.43 12.49 -3.08
C THR A 49 -10.49 13.68 -4.02
N ARG A 50 -10.72 14.86 -3.45
CA ARG A 50 -10.56 16.18 -4.07
C ARG A 50 -9.21 16.76 -3.73
N TRP A 51 -8.36 16.84 -4.75
CA TRP A 51 -6.97 17.23 -4.59
C TRP A 51 -6.79 18.71 -4.25
N ASP A 52 -7.72 19.55 -4.71
CA ASP A 52 -7.75 21.00 -4.46
C ASP A 52 -8.02 21.36 -2.99
N CYS A 53 -8.57 20.44 -2.20
CA CYS A 53 -8.87 20.62 -0.79
C CYS A 53 -7.72 20.18 0.13
N LEU A 54 -6.60 19.70 -0.44
CA LEU A 54 -5.42 19.34 0.37
C LEU A 54 -4.70 20.61 0.88
N PRO A 55 -4.17 20.61 2.11
CA PRO A 55 -3.44 21.75 2.65
C PRO A 55 -2.29 22.18 1.73
N HIS A 56 -2.10 23.49 1.59
CA HIS A 56 -1.04 24.08 0.77
C HIS A 56 -1.13 23.76 -0.73
N HIS A 57 -2.25 23.23 -1.21
CA HIS A 57 -2.48 23.12 -2.65
C HIS A 57 -2.60 24.53 -3.24
N ILE A 58 -1.69 24.87 -4.16
CA ILE A 58 -1.75 26.16 -4.87
C ILE A 58 -2.79 26.04 -5.97
N VAL A 59 -4.04 26.40 -5.64
CA VAL A 59 -5.11 26.46 -6.63
C VAL A 59 -4.99 27.79 -7.37
N GLN A 60 -4.51 27.75 -8.61
CA GLN A 60 -4.83 28.84 -9.54
C GLN A 60 -6.32 28.73 -9.87
N GLU A 61 -7.03 29.85 -9.85
CA GLU A 61 -8.47 29.90 -10.12
C GLU A 61 -8.73 29.69 -11.62
N THR A 62 -8.61 28.43 -12.04
CA THR A 62 -8.83 27.97 -13.42
C THR A 62 -10.26 27.47 -13.64
N GLY A 63 -11.07 27.44 -12.57
CA GLY A 63 -12.38 26.78 -12.54
C GLY A 63 -12.30 25.25 -12.58
N ARG A 64 -11.10 24.65 -12.70
CA ARG A 64 -10.90 23.20 -12.85
C ARG A 64 -10.54 22.56 -11.52
N ARG A 65 -11.13 21.40 -11.25
CA ARG A 65 -10.93 20.63 -10.02
C ARG A 65 -10.65 19.17 -10.38
N THR A 66 -9.60 18.59 -9.82
CA THR A 66 -9.24 17.17 -10.04
C THR A 66 -9.80 16.32 -8.92
N ILE A 67 -10.47 15.23 -9.29
CA ILE A 67 -11.05 14.26 -8.36
C ILE A 67 -10.62 12.86 -8.76
N THR A 68 -10.24 12.04 -7.78
CA THR A 68 -9.92 10.63 -7.97
C THR A 68 -10.86 9.78 -7.13
N ALA A 69 -11.64 8.93 -7.77
CA ALA A 69 -12.43 7.90 -7.10
C ALA A 69 -11.66 6.57 -7.04
N GLU A 70 -11.93 5.78 -6.01
CA GLU A 70 -11.24 4.53 -5.74
C GLU A 70 -12.17 3.32 -5.81
N GLU A 71 -11.78 2.34 -6.62
CA GLU A 71 -12.45 1.04 -6.73
C GLU A 71 -11.52 -0.05 -6.19
N PRO A 72 -11.89 -0.75 -5.10
CA PRO A 72 -11.09 -1.85 -4.58
C PRO A 72 -11.13 -3.03 -5.55
N CYS A 73 -9.99 -3.67 -5.75
CA CYS A 73 -9.88 -4.85 -6.61
C CYS A 73 -8.86 -5.84 -6.06
N ASP A 74 -8.80 -7.03 -6.67
CA ASP A 74 -7.68 -7.94 -6.46
C ASP A 74 -6.43 -7.40 -7.17
N TYR A 75 -5.26 -7.48 -6.53
CA TYR A 75 -4.00 -7.05 -7.15
C TYR A 75 -3.73 -7.73 -8.50
N ARG A 76 -4.15 -8.99 -8.67
CA ARG A 76 -3.99 -9.73 -9.93
C ARG A 76 -4.70 -9.06 -11.10
N ASP A 77 -5.79 -8.35 -10.82
CA ASP A 77 -6.59 -7.64 -11.81
C ASP A 77 -6.16 -6.18 -12.02
N ASN A 78 -5.07 -5.76 -11.38
CA ASN A 78 -4.53 -4.39 -11.45
C ASN A 78 -3.00 -4.42 -11.54
N ASN A 79 -2.46 -5.05 -12.58
CA ASN A 79 -1.01 -5.12 -12.86
C ASN A 79 -0.15 -5.62 -11.68
N ARG A 80 -0.74 -6.44 -10.80
CA ARG A 80 -0.12 -6.92 -9.56
C ARG A 80 0.33 -5.79 -8.61
N GLU A 81 -0.31 -4.62 -8.67
CA GLU A 81 -0.08 -3.53 -7.72
C GLU A 81 -0.63 -3.87 -6.33
N ARG A 82 0.24 -3.87 -5.32
CA ARG A 82 -0.06 -4.37 -3.97
C ARG A 82 -0.20 -3.20 -3.00
N TYR A 83 -1.43 -2.94 -2.54
CA TYR A 83 -1.71 -1.82 -1.63
C TYR A 83 -1.85 -2.28 -0.18
N TYR A 84 -2.70 -3.28 0.09
CA TYR A 84 -2.99 -3.73 1.46
C TYR A 84 -2.82 -5.25 1.61
N PRO A 85 -1.98 -5.75 2.54
CA PRO A 85 -1.88 -7.18 2.79
C PRO A 85 -3.19 -7.70 3.37
N VAL A 86 -3.63 -8.89 2.92
CA VAL A 86 -4.87 -9.50 3.38
C VAL A 86 -4.63 -10.28 4.66
N LYS A 87 -5.26 -9.85 5.76
CA LYS A 87 -5.31 -10.60 7.01
C LYS A 87 -6.59 -11.43 7.09
N THR A 88 -6.48 -12.60 7.68
CA THR A 88 -7.56 -13.59 7.83
C THR A 88 -7.62 -14.02 9.30
N ALA A 89 -8.82 -14.31 9.81
CA ALA A 89 -9.01 -14.68 11.21
C ALA A 89 -8.28 -15.97 11.59
N ASP A 90 -8.12 -16.89 10.64
CA ASP A 90 -7.36 -18.14 10.78
C ASP A 90 -5.84 -17.97 10.61
N ASN A 91 -5.37 -16.74 10.32
CA ASN A 91 -3.96 -16.41 10.10
C ASN A 91 -3.27 -17.22 8.99
N ARG A 92 -4.00 -17.81 8.03
CA ARG A 92 -3.40 -18.68 7.00
C ARG A 92 -2.32 -17.98 6.17
N PHE A 93 -2.50 -16.70 5.85
CA PHE A 93 -1.50 -15.93 5.10
C PHE A 93 -0.31 -15.49 5.96
N GLN A 94 -0.52 -15.28 7.25
CA GLN A 94 0.58 -15.02 8.18
C GLN A 94 1.49 -16.26 8.30
N ALA A 95 0.91 -17.47 8.29
CA ALA A 95 1.67 -18.71 8.27
C ALA A 95 2.54 -18.85 7.00
N ILE A 96 2.03 -18.46 5.83
CA ILE A 96 2.80 -18.42 4.58
C ILE A 96 3.94 -17.40 4.68
N TYR A 97 3.67 -16.19 5.16
CA TYR A 97 4.71 -15.18 5.35
C TYR A 97 5.83 -15.67 6.28
N ASN A 98 5.49 -16.34 7.38
CA ASN A 98 6.47 -16.87 8.31
C ASN A 98 7.40 -17.91 7.66
N LYS A 99 6.90 -18.72 6.71
CA LYS A 99 7.74 -19.63 5.90
C LYS A 99 8.74 -18.85 5.05
N TYR A 100 8.27 -17.80 4.36
CA TYR A 100 9.17 -16.95 3.57
C TYR A 100 10.20 -16.22 4.41
N LYS A 101 9.79 -15.76 5.60
CA LYS A 101 10.71 -15.13 6.54
C LYS A 101 11.82 -16.11 6.95
N ALA A 102 11.47 -17.35 7.29
CA ALA A 102 12.46 -18.39 7.61
C ALA A 102 13.40 -18.67 6.42
N ILE A 103 12.85 -18.82 5.21
CA ILE A 103 13.64 -18.97 3.99
C ILE A 103 14.62 -17.80 3.81
N ALA A 104 14.16 -16.57 3.99
CA ALA A 104 15.01 -15.38 3.88
C ALA A 104 16.13 -15.35 4.92
N ASP A 105 15.79 -15.66 6.18
CA ASP A 105 16.75 -15.71 7.29
C ASP A 105 17.83 -16.80 7.07
N GLU A 106 17.48 -17.91 6.41
CA GLU A 106 18.40 -19.01 6.06
C GLU A 106 19.20 -18.77 4.77
N SER A 107 18.64 -18.04 3.79
CA SER A 107 19.20 -17.95 2.44
C SER A 107 20.44 -17.08 2.34
N SER A 108 20.52 -15.98 3.10
CA SER A 108 21.65 -15.05 2.99
C SER A 108 21.71 -14.14 4.20
N SER A 109 22.90 -14.07 4.83
CA SER A 109 23.17 -13.05 5.83
C SER A 109 23.21 -11.66 5.22
N GLU A 110 23.47 -11.52 3.91
CA GLU A 110 23.81 -10.28 3.20
C GLU A 110 22.61 -9.53 2.59
N MET A 111 21.38 -10.01 2.80
CA MET A 111 20.18 -9.23 2.53
C MET A 111 19.15 -9.25 3.68
N ALA A 112 18.27 -8.25 3.70
CA ALA A 112 17.11 -8.22 4.59
C ALA A 112 15.89 -7.60 3.89
N PHE A 113 14.70 -8.12 4.19
CA PHE A 113 13.44 -7.53 3.72
C PHE A 113 12.94 -6.43 4.67
N ILE A 114 12.52 -5.31 4.10
CA ILE A 114 11.92 -4.18 4.82
C ILE A 114 10.66 -3.68 4.10
N GLY A 115 9.89 -2.84 4.80
CA GLY A 115 8.72 -2.17 4.26
C GLY A 115 7.53 -3.08 4.02
N ARG A 116 6.44 -2.49 3.54
CA ARG A 116 5.12 -3.11 3.40
C ARG A 116 5.17 -4.48 2.71
N CYS A 117 5.71 -4.52 1.50
CA CYS A 117 5.69 -5.74 0.68
C CYS A 117 6.74 -6.77 1.10
N GLY A 118 7.88 -6.32 1.65
CA GLY A 118 8.92 -7.23 2.14
C GLY A 118 8.56 -7.89 3.46
N THR A 119 7.73 -7.23 4.28
CA THR A 119 7.35 -7.71 5.61
C THR A 119 5.89 -8.17 5.73
N TYR A 120 5.11 -8.09 4.64
CA TYR A 120 3.68 -8.42 4.62
C TYR A 120 2.87 -7.68 5.71
N GLN A 121 3.19 -6.41 5.92
CA GLN A 121 2.59 -5.58 6.98
C GLN A 121 1.89 -4.37 6.40
N TYR A 122 0.70 -4.04 6.93
CA TYR A 122 0.06 -2.78 6.62
C TYR A 122 0.75 -1.69 7.43
N LEU A 123 1.52 -0.84 6.74
CA LEU A 123 2.32 0.21 7.33
C LEU A 123 1.92 1.57 6.75
N ASP A 124 1.77 2.54 7.65
CA ASP A 124 1.74 3.97 7.36
C ASP A 124 3.16 4.49 7.07
N MET A 125 3.25 5.74 6.57
CA MET A 125 4.51 6.32 6.11
C MET A 125 5.55 6.46 7.24
N ASP A 126 5.15 6.95 8.40
CA ASP A 126 6.02 7.10 9.57
C ASP A 126 6.50 5.73 10.10
N GLN A 127 5.62 4.73 10.10
CA GLN A 127 5.93 3.38 10.53
C GLN A 127 6.99 2.73 9.62
N VAL A 128 6.87 2.87 8.30
CA VAL A 128 7.88 2.32 7.37
C VAL A 128 9.21 3.07 7.45
N ILE A 129 9.20 4.39 7.70
CA ILE A 129 10.42 5.17 7.94
C ILE A 129 11.13 4.66 9.19
N ASN A 130 10.40 4.55 10.31
CA ASN A 130 10.94 4.06 11.57
C ASN A 130 11.45 2.61 11.45
N GLN A 131 10.69 1.72 10.83
CA GLN A 131 11.09 0.34 10.59
C GLN A 131 12.39 0.27 9.77
N SER A 132 12.48 1.05 8.68
CA SER A 132 13.65 1.06 7.81
C SER A 132 14.90 1.58 8.53
N LEU A 133 14.78 2.68 9.28
CA LEU A 133 15.89 3.23 10.07
C LEU A 133 16.37 2.26 11.15
N ALA A 134 15.44 1.63 11.88
CA ALA A 134 15.78 0.65 12.90
C ALA A 134 16.46 -0.59 12.29
N SER A 135 15.96 -1.09 11.16
CA SER A 135 16.55 -2.23 10.46
C SER A 135 17.94 -1.91 9.90
N ALA A 136 18.14 -0.74 9.29
CA ALA A 136 19.45 -0.31 8.79
C ALA A 136 20.48 -0.17 9.91
N ARG A 137 20.10 0.40 11.07
CA ARG A 137 21.00 0.50 12.23
C ARG A 137 21.42 -0.87 12.76
N ARG A 138 20.47 -1.80 12.93
CA ARG A 138 20.78 -3.19 13.34
C ARG A 138 21.69 -3.89 12.33
N TRP A 139 21.42 -3.69 11.04
CA TRP A 139 22.20 -4.28 9.96
C TRP A 139 23.66 -3.87 9.99
N ILE A 140 23.92 -2.56 10.14
CA ILE A 140 25.26 -1.99 10.21
C ILE A 140 25.96 -2.45 11.50
N ALA A 141 25.28 -2.41 12.64
CA ALA A 141 25.85 -2.81 13.93
C ALA A 141 26.25 -4.30 13.98
N ALA A 142 25.51 -5.18 13.29
CA ALA A 142 25.84 -6.61 13.23
C ALA A 142 27.09 -6.93 12.37
N ARG A 143 27.64 -5.92 11.68
CA ARG A 143 28.78 -6.02 10.75
C ARG A 143 29.96 -5.11 11.09
N ALA A 144 29.80 -4.32 12.15
CA ALA A 144 30.89 -3.54 12.74
C ALA A 144 31.69 -4.43 13.69
#